data_AF-A0A1F7HIJ5-F1
#
_entry.id   AF-A0A1F7HIJ5-F1
#
_cell.length_a   1.000
_cell.length_b   1.000
_cell.length_c   1.000
_cell.angle_alpha   90.00
_cell.angle_beta   90.00
_cell.angle_gamma   90.00
#
_symmetry.space_group_name_H-M   'P 1'
#
loop_
_entity.id
_entity.type
_entity.pdbx_description
1 polymer ?
#
loop_
_entity_poly.entity_id
_entity_poly.type
_entity_poly.pdbx_seq_one_letter_code
_entity_poly.pdbx_strand_id
1 'polypeptide(L)'
;MDKTFDYKILEERIYDSWEKNGVFKATINSKKTPFSIILPPPNANGKLHMGHAMFVYEDLMIRYNKMNGMETLWLPGFDHAGIETQYVFEKELKKKGKSRFDFQREELFEEIMNFTKENMPKIKSQLKRLGFALDWSREKFTMDDDIVAIVFETFKDLYEKGLIYRDEKLVSYCIKDGTSFSDLEVEDKEVVGKLYYVKFPLEEGGFITVATTRPETILGDAAIAVNPKDKRYKDLIGKFAILPFTNRKIPIFTDEIVDMKFGTGAVKITPSHDFDDFETAKKHNINHPAVIGFDGKITGTGTKFDGLRIFSARSAVVKELTDLGLVEKIKDHKMVQKICYKCSSVLEPLPLEQWFIKTKPLVKEALNLINDKKIEVKPKRFKKTLIQILENFIDWNISRQIVWGIRIPAWKCTFPESIKKMGFHEDVVPQVFKGKTRTYRIRNHGFKVGDRVAFENTQKREIFGHATILNIRIIKIGSIDLQDKTHFVVYDSYEELIAAFKKHNPNININKDTKAYLYEYSFKGIKNSKIGCGRWIVNTKKPNMCPNCG
;
A
#
# COMPACT_ATOMS: atom_id res chain seq x y z
N MET A 1 -15.77 -40.37 -50.88
CA MET A 1 -16.01 -39.30 -49.89
C MET A 1 -17.27 -39.68 -49.14
N ASP A 2 -17.24 -39.63 -47.81
CA ASP A 2 -18.45 -39.80 -47.02
C ASP A 2 -19.47 -38.71 -47.36
N LYS A 3 -20.77 -39.03 -47.24
CA LYS A 3 -21.86 -38.09 -47.55
C LYS A 3 -21.96 -36.94 -46.54
N THR A 4 -21.41 -37.12 -45.34
CA THR A 4 -21.47 -36.15 -44.24
C THR A 4 -20.06 -35.74 -43.83
N PHE A 5 -19.82 -34.43 -43.79
CA PHE A 5 -18.56 -33.87 -43.30
C PHE A 5 -18.47 -33.98 -41.78
N ASP A 6 -17.58 -34.84 -41.27
CA ASP A 6 -17.27 -34.91 -39.84
C ASP A 6 -16.06 -34.02 -39.51
N TYR A 7 -16.37 -32.78 -39.13
CA TYR A 7 -15.36 -31.80 -38.74
C TYR A 7 -14.59 -32.22 -37.48
N LYS A 8 -15.18 -33.04 -36.59
CA LYS A 8 -14.58 -33.31 -35.27
C LYS A 8 -13.27 -34.06 -35.39
N ILE A 9 -13.27 -35.11 -36.22
CA ILE A 9 -12.11 -35.96 -36.52
C ILE A 9 -11.09 -35.18 -37.37
N LEU A 10 -11.57 -34.43 -38.36
CA LEU A 10 -10.69 -33.75 -39.31
C LEU A 10 -9.89 -32.61 -38.65
N GLU A 11 -10.55 -31.73 -37.89
CA GLU A 11 -9.93 -30.56 -37.25
C GLU A 11 -8.78 -30.96 -36.31
N GLU A 12 -9.01 -31.96 -35.47
CA GLU A 12 -8.02 -32.44 -34.50
C GLU A 12 -6.80 -33.03 -35.20
N ARG A 13 -7.04 -33.89 -36.19
CA ARG A 13 -5.96 -34.48 -37.01
C ARG A 13 -5.14 -33.40 -37.74
N ILE A 14 -5.79 -32.36 -38.26
CA ILE A 14 -5.10 -31.25 -38.95
C ILE A 14 -4.24 -30.47 -37.96
N TYR A 15 -4.80 -30.11 -36.79
CA TYR A 15 -4.06 -29.33 -35.80
C TYR A 15 -2.85 -30.10 -35.26
N ASP A 16 -3.03 -31.38 -34.94
CA ASP A 16 -1.94 -32.27 -34.51
C ASP A 16 -0.82 -32.33 -35.55
N SER A 17 -1.18 -32.37 -36.85
CA SER A 17 -0.20 -32.31 -37.93
C SER A 17 0.54 -30.98 -37.95
N TRP A 18 -0.16 -29.84 -37.79
CA TRP A 18 0.48 -28.53 -37.74
C TRP A 18 1.46 -28.40 -36.58
N GLU A 19 1.10 -28.90 -35.39
CA GLU A 19 1.97 -28.85 -34.22
C GLU A 19 3.18 -29.76 -34.37
N LYS A 20 2.99 -31.02 -34.80
CA LYS A 20 4.09 -31.98 -35.02
C LYS A 20 5.11 -31.47 -36.05
N ASN A 21 4.64 -30.77 -37.08
CA ASN A 21 5.49 -30.20 -38.13
C ASN A 21 6.00 -28.79 -37.80
N GLY A 22 5.66 -28.23 -36.63
CA GLY A 22 6.10 -26.89 -36.22
C GLY A 22 5.62 -25.78 -37.15
N VAL A 23 4.46 -25.93 -37.79
CA VAL A 23 3.96 -24.99 -38.83
C VAL A 23 3.84 -23.56 -38.31
N PHE A 24 3.53 -23.38 -37.03
CA PHE A 24 3.37 -22.06 -36.39
C PHE A 24 4.61 -21.58 -35.64
N LYS A 25 5.70 -22.37 -35.64
CA LYS A 25 6.94 -21.97 -34.97
C LYS A 25 7.58 -20.78 -35.69
N ALA A 26 7.86 -19.71 -34.97
CA ALA A 26 8.52 -18.53 -35.51
C ALA A 26 10.04 -18.74 -35.55
N THR A 27 10.65 -18.38 -36.67
CA THR A 27 12.10 -18.47 -36.89
C THR A 27 12.70 -17.07 -37.05
N ILE A 28 13.90 -16.83 -36.52
CA ILE A 28 14.58 -15.55 -36.77
C ILE A 28 15.16 -15.62 -38.19
N ASN A 29 14.64 -14.78 -39.09
CA ASN A 29 15.09 -14.74 -40.49
C ASN A 29 15.29 -13.29 -40.93
N SER A 30 16.56 -12.88 -41.08
CA SER A 30 16.93 -11.52 -41.49
C SER A 30 16.46 -11.13 -42.88
N LYS A 31 16.04 -12.08 -43.72
CA LYS A 31 15.54 -11.85 -45.08
C LYS A 31 14.03 -11.59 -45.13
N LYS A 32 13.30 -11.79 -44.02
CA LYS A 32 11.85 -11.61 -43.96
C LYS A 32 11.48 -10.48 -43.01
N THR A 33 10.42 -9.76 -43.34
CA THR A 33 9.84 -8.77 -42.43
C THR A 33 9.11 -9.49 -41.29
N PRO A 34 9.40 -9.16 -40.02
CA PRO A 34 8.71 -9.76 -38.89
C PRO A 34 7.31 -9.16 -38.70
N PHE A 35 6.37 -9.97 -38.26
CA PHE A 35 5.05 -9.54 -37.80
C PHE A 35 4.67 -10.29 -36.53
N SER A 36 4.55 -9.59 -35.41
CA SER A 36 4.32 -10.21 -34.11
C SER A 36 3.06 -9.70 -33.43
N ILE A 37 2.33 -10.62 -32.80
CA ILE A 37 1.22 -10.33 -31.90
C ILE A 37 1.52 -11.02 -30.56
N ILE A 38 1.32 -10.31 -29.45
CA ILE A 38 1.28 -10.91 -28.13
C ILE A 38 -0.18 -11.31 -27.89
N LEU A 39 -0.45 -12.60 -27.72
CA LEU A 39 -1.79 -13.04 -27.31
C LEU A 39 -2.10 -12.38 -25.96
N PRO A 40 -3.22 -11.65 -25.81
CA PRO A 40 -3.67 -11.19 -24.50
C PRO A 40 -3.80 -12.42 -23.59
N PRO A 41 -2.91 -12.57 -22.59
CA PRO A 41 -2.76 -13.86 -21.91
C PRO A 41 -4.04 -14.17 -21.12
N PRO A 42 -4.76 -15.27 -21.42
CA PRO A 42 -5.95 -15.62 -20.65
C PRO A 42 -5.60 -15.91 -19.20
N ASN A 43 -6.50 -15.52 -18.30
CA ASN A 43 -6.39 -15.80 -16.87
C ASN A 43 -6.42 -17.32 -16.63
N ALA A 44 -5.42 -17.84 -15.94
CA ALA A 44 -5.28 -19.27 -15.67
C ALA A 44 -6.15 -19.77 -14.50
N ASN A 45 -7.40 -19.30 -14.41
CA ASN A 45 -8.30 -19.58 -13.29
C ASN A 45 -9.66 -20.18 -13.69
N GLY A 46 -9.92 -20.38 -14.98
CA GLY A 46 -11.21 -20.88 -15.45
C GLY A 46 -11.24 -21.28 -16.91
N LYS A 47 -12.42 -21.71 -17.38
CA LYS A 47 -12.66 -22.06 -18.79
C LYS A 47 -12.77 -20.79 -19.64
N LEU A 48 -12.33 -20.88 -20.89
CA LEU A 48 -12.57 -19.81 -21.86
C LEU A 48 -14.07 -19.64 -22.16
N HIS A 49 -14.50 -18.39 -22.31
CA HIS A 49 -15.81 -17.98 -22.84
C HIS A 49 -15.70 -17.42 -24.27
N MET A 50 -16.84 -17.16 -24.92
CA MET A 50 -16.94 -16.70 -26.33
C MET A 50 -16.08 -15.47 -26.66
N GLY A 51 -15.84 -14.60 -25.67
CA GLY A 51 -14.94 -13.45 -25.82
C GLY A 51 -13.52 -13.85 -26.25
N HIS A 52 -13.01 -15.00 -25.80
CA HIS A 52 -11.70 -15.51 -26.22
C HIS A 52 -11.73 -16.13 -27.63
N ALA A 53 -12.89 -16.57 -28.10
CA ALA A 53 -13.03 -17.00 -29.50
C ALA A 53 -12.82 -15.82 -30.47
N MET A 54 -13.02 -14.58 -30.01
CA MET A 54 -12.77 -13.37 -30.81
C MET A 54 -11.28 -13.14 -31.10
N PHE A 55 -10.37 -13.86 -30.45
CA PHE A 55 -8.97 -13.91 -30.84
C PHE A 55 -8.76 -14.46 -32.26
N VAL A 56 -9.81 -14.98 -32.91
CA VAL A 56 -9.82 -15.28 -34.35
C VAL A 56 -9.35 -14.10 -35.21
N TYR A 57 -9.55 -12.85 -34.80
CA TYR A 57 -9.03 -11.70 -35.55
C TYR A 57 -7.49 -11.65 -35.54
N GLU A 58 -6.86 -11.96 -34.41
CA GLU A 58 -5.40 -12.07 -34.30
C GLU A 58 -4.89 -13.27 -35.12
N ASP A 59 -5.59 -14.41 -35.07
CA ASP A 59 -5.28 -15.60 -35.87
C ASP A 59 -5.29 -15.30 -37.37
N LEU A 60 -6.34 -14.60 -37.84
CA LEU A 60 -6.47 -14.18 -39.23
C LEU A 60 -5.32 -13.28 -39.65
N MET A 61 -4.94 -12.31 -38.81
CA MET A 61 -3.79 -11.44 -39.07
C MET A 61 -2.48 -12.24 -39.17
N ILE A 62 -2.26 -13.20 -38.27
CA ILE A 62 -1.07 -14.05 -38.28
C ILE A 62 -1.00 -14.91 -39.54
N ARG A 63 -2.12 -15.57 -39.91
CA ARG A 63 -2.19 -16.42 -41.10
C ARG A 63 -2.01 -15.60 -42.38
N TYR A 64 -2.72 -14.49 -42.50
CA TYR A 64 -2.64 -13.60 -43.68
C TYR A 64 -1.21 -13.10 -43.90
N ASN A 65 -0.55 -12.57 -42.86
CA ASN A 65 0.82 -12.07 -42.99
C ASN A 65 1.82 -13.21 -43.29
N LYS A 66 1.64 -14.39 -42.69
CA LYS A 66 2.49 -15.56 -42.98
C LYS A 66 2.36 -16.00 -44.44
N MET A 67 1.13 -16.03 -44.97
CA MET A 67 0.85 -16.36 -46.37
C MET A 67 1.41 -15.31 -47.34
N ASN A 68 1.52 -14.04 -46.91
CA ASN A 68 2.18 -12.98 -47.67
C ASN A 68 3.72 -12.97 -47.53
N GLY A 69 4.31 -14.03 -46.98
CA GLY A 69 5.76 -14.21 -46.92
C GLY A 69 6.46 -13.56 -45.73
N MET A 70 5.72 -12.92 -44.81
CA MET A 70 6.27 -12.39 -43.57
C MET A 70 6.62 -13.52 -42.60
N GLU A 71 7.53 -13.24 -41.67
CA GLU A 71 7.83 -14.14 -40.56
C GLU A 71 6.97 -13.77 -39.36
N THR A 72 6.03 -14.65 -39.01
CA THR A 72 5.01 -14.32 -38.01
C THR A 72 5.24 -15.00 -36.67
N LEU A 73 5.01 -14.25 -35.59
CA LEU A 73 5.00 -14.76 -34.22
C LEU A 73 3.69 -14.36 -33.53
N TRP A 74 2.86 -15.34 -33.18
CA TRP A 74 1.82 -15.13 -32.20
C TRP A 74 2.25 -15.77 -30.89
N LEU A 75 2.68 -14.95 -29.93
CA LEU A 75 3.27 -15.42 -28.69
C LEU A 75 2.16 -15.85 -27.71
N PRO A 76 2.01 -17.15 -27.38
CA PRO A 76 1.05 -17.59 -26.39
C PRO A 76 1.57 -17.34 -24.97
N GLY A 77 0.65 -17.10 -24.04
CA GLY A 77 0.96 -17.13 -22.63
C GLY A 77 -0.26 -17.13 -21.74
N PHE A 78 -0.02 -17.18 -20.43
CA PHE A 78 -1.04 -17.24 -19.39
C PHE A 78 -0.80 -16.17 -18.32
N ASP A 79 -1.88 -15.56 -17.85
CA ASP A 79 -1.84 -14.61 -16.75
C ASP A 79 -2.23 -15.31 -15.44
N HIS A 80 -1.43 -15.09 -14.40
CA HIS A 80 -1.73 -15.47 -13.03
C HIS A 80 -2.92 -14.70 -12.48
N ALA A 81 -3.20 -13.51 -13.01
CA ALA A 81 -4.38 -12.67 -12.75
C ALA A 81 -4.61 -12.27 -11.28
N GLY A 82 -3.59 -12.35 -10.41
CA GLY A 82 -3.63 -11.88 -9.03
C GLY A 82 -4.95 -12.14 -8.28
N ILE A 83 -5.66 -11.08 -7.92
CA ILE A 83 -6.92 -11.15 -7.16
C ILE A 83 -8.00 -12.00 -7.86
N GLU A 84 -8.05 -12.03 -9.19
CA GLU A 84 -9.01 -12.82 -9.96
C GLU A 84 -8.90 -14.30 -9.61
N THR A 85 -7.68 -14.83 -9.74
CA THR A 85 -7.38 -16.24 -9.50
C THR A 85 -7.56 -16.58 -8.03
N GLN A 86 -7.09 -15.72 -7.12
CA GLN A 86 -7.30 -15.94 -5.69
C GLN A 86 -8.79 -15.97 -5.34
N TYR A 87 -9.60 -15.06 -5.89
CA TYR A 87 -11.04 -15.02 -5.64
C TYR A 87 -11.77 -16.26 -6.18
N VAL A 88 -11.41 -16.73 -7.38
CA VAL A 88 -11.97 -17.98 -7.94
C VAL A 88 -11.56 -19.18 -7.10
N PHE A 89 -10.29 -19.25 -6.68
CA PHE A 89 -9.80 -20.31 -5.80
C PHE A 89 -10.51 -20.30 -4.44
N GLU A 90 -10.71 -19.13 -3.83
CA GLU A 90 -11.44 -18.99 -2.56
C GLU A 90 -12.92 -19.43 -2.68
N LYS A 91 -13.56 -19.26 -3.85
CA LYS A 91 -14.88 -19.84 -4.12
C LYS A 91 -14.86 -21.36 -4.14
N GLU A 92 -13.84 -21.97 -4.74
CA GLU A 92 -13.67 -23.44 -4.73
C GLU A 92 -13.38 -23.97 -3.32
N LEU A 93 -12.56 -23.27 -2.53
CA LEU A 93 -12.35 -23.58 -1.11
C LEU A 93 -13.66 -23.53 -0.32
N LYS A 94 -14.47 -22.49 -0.53
CA LYS A 94 -15.75 -22.35 0.16
C LYS A 94 -16.71 -23.51 -0.13
N LYS A 95 -16.74 -24.02 -1.37
CA LYS A 95 -17.52 -25.23 -1.71
C LYS A 95 -17.07 -26.47 -0.94
N LYS A 96 -15.79 -26.51 -0.55
CA LYS A 96 -15.18 -27.57 0.28
C LYS A 96 -15.30 -27.29 1.79
N GLY A 97 -16.03 -26.24 2.20
CA GLY A 97 -16.16 -25.83 3.60
C GLY A 97 -14.89 -25.22 4.19
N LYS A 98 -13.91 -24.87 3.36
CA LYS A 98 -12.64 -24.25 3.77
C LYS A 98 -12.61 -22.76 3.46
N SER A 99 -11.67 -22.07 4.08
CA SER A 99 -11.36 -20.66 3.93
C SER A 99 -9.85 -20.47 3.76
N ARG A 100 -9.44 -19.35 3.16
CA ARG A 100 -8.03 -18.96 3.10
C ARG A 100 -7.36 -18.85 4.48
N PHE A 101 -8.16 -18.59 5.51
CA PHE A 101 -7.71 -18.49 6.90
C PHE A 101 -7.35 -19.84 7.52
N ASP A 102 -7.64 -20.96 6.84
CA ASP A 102 -7.27 -22.30 7.28
C ASP A 102 -5.82 -22.68 6.90
N PHE A 103 -5.11 -21.81 6.17
CA PHE A 103 -3.79 -22.08 5.60
C PHE A 103 -2.75 -21.08 6.10
N GLN A 104 -1.49 -21.50 6.18
CA GLN A 104 -0.37 -20.55 6.25
C GLN A 104 -0.17 -19.85 4.90
N ARG A 105 0.50 -18.69 4.91
CA ARG A 105 0.66 -17.85 3.70
C ARG A 105 1.37 -18.59 2.57
N GLU A 106 2.47 -19.27 2.89
CA GLU A 106 3.28 -20.01 1.91
C GLU A 106 2.51 -21.22 1.36
N GLU A 107 1.79 -21.94 2.22
CA GLU A 107 0.93 -23.06 1.83
C GLU A 107 -0.20 -22.60 0.90
N LEU A 108 -0.88 -21.50 1.24
CA LEU A 108 -1.94 -20.93 0.41
C LEU A 108 -1.42 -20.49 -0.96
N PHE A 109 -0.21 -19.94 -1.03
CA PHE A 109 0.41 -19.57 -2.30
C PHE A 109 0.64 -20.80 -3.19
N GLU A 110 1.18 -21.88 -2.63
CA GLU A 110 1.42 -23.14 -3.36
C GLU A 110 0.10 -23.79 -3.83
N GLU A 111 -0.94 -23.78 -2.99
CA GLU A 111 -2.27 -24.28 -3.38
C GLU A 111 -2.85 -23.49 -4.58
N ILE A 112 -2.72 -22.16 -4.59
CA ILE A 112 -3.16 -21.33 -5.72
C ILE A 112 -2.27 -21.56 -6.95
N MET A 113 -0.96 -21.76 -6.78
CA MET A 113 -0.04 -22.13 -7.87
C MET A 113 -0.45 -23.45 -8.52
N ASN A 114 -0.74 -24.48 -7.72
CA ASN A 114 -1.20 -25.78 -8.21
C ASN A 114 -2.53 -25.67 -8.94
N PHE A 115 -3.51 -24.95 -8.36
CA PHE A 115 -4.78 -24.65 -9.02
C PHE A 115 -4.58 -23.98 -10.39
N THR A 116 -3.64 -23.02 -10.47
CA THR A 116 -3.35 -22.29 -11.71
C THR A 116 -2.73 -23.23 -12.76
N LYS A 117 -1.72 -24.01 -12.37
CA LYS A 117 -1.05 -25.01 -13.23
C LYS A 117 -2.00 -26.09 -13.72
N GLU A 118 -2.99 -26.50 -12.93
CA GLU A 118 -4.01 -27.47 -13.36
C GLU A 118 -4.99 -26.90 -14.41
N ASN A 119 -5.18 -25.58 -14.44
CA ASN A 119 -6.09 -24.93 -15.39
C ASN A 119 -5.41 -24.57 -16.72
N MET A 120 -4.12 -24.24 -16.72
CA MET A 120 -3.38 -23.88 -17.95
C MET A 120 -3.52 -24.92 -19.08
N PRO A 121 -3.34 -26.25 -18.87
CA PRO A 121 -3.51 -27.26 -19.92
C PRO A 121 -4.93 -27.30 -20.50
N LYS A 122 -5.95 -27.01 -19.68
CA LYS A 122 -7.36 -26.98 -20.12
C LYS A 122 -7.57 -25.81 -21.07
N ILE A 123 -7.08 -24.63 -20.70
CA ILE A 123 -7.17 -23.43 -21.55
C ILE A 123 -6.38 -23.62 -22.84
N LYS A 124 -5.15 -24.17 -22.74
CA LYS A 124 -4.32 -24.53 -23.90
C LYS A 124 -5.08 -25.44 -24.86
N SER A 125 -5.69 -26.50 -24.36
CA SER A 125 -6.50 -27.43 -25.16
C SER A 125 -7.67 -26.71 -25.85
N GLN A 126 -8.35 -25.78 -25.18
CA GLN A 126 -9.42 -24.99 -25.78
C GLN A 126 -8.90 -24.08 -26.92
N LEU A 127 -7.78 -23.38 -26.74
CA LEU A 127 -7.18 -22.55 -27.80
C LEU A 127 -6.71 -23.40 -29.00
N LYS A 128 -6.12 -24.57 -28.73
CA LYS A 128 -5.76 -25.55 -29.77
C LYS A 128 -6.99 -26.05 -30.53
N ARG A 129 -8.09 -26.34 -29.83
CA ARG A 129 -9.34 -26.80 -30.44
C ARG A 129 -9.99 -25.74 -31.32
N LEU A 130 -9.81 -24.45 -31.01
CA LEU A 130 -10.20 -23.33 -31.88
C LEU A 130 -9.30 -23.20 -33.12
N GLY A 131 -8.22 -23.98 -33.20
CA GLY A 131 -7.33 -24.01 -34.35
C GLY A 131 -6.33 -22.86 -34.41
N PHE A 132 -6.12 -22.11 -33.33
CA PHE A 132 -5.28 -20.92 -33.35
C PHE A 132 -3.79 -21.21 -33.65
N ALA A 133 -3.20 -20.36 -34.50
CA ALA A 133 -1.83 -20.43 -35.02
C ALA A 133 -0.77 -19.93 -34.02
N LEU A 134 -0.86 -20.37 -32.76
CA LEU A 134 0.03 -19.95 -31.67
C LEU A 134 1.36 -20.73 -31.70
N ASP A 135 2.46 -20.04 -31.40
CA ASP A 135 3.78 -20.68 -31.24
C ASP A 135 3.94 -21.24 -29.81
N TRP A 136 3.36 -22.42 -29.56
CA TRP A 136 3.44 -23.10 -28.26
C TRP A 136 4.87 -23.43 -27.79
N SER A 137 5.87 -23.36 -28.67
CA SER A 137 7.27 -23.57 -28.27
C SER A 137 7.84 -22.40 -27.46
N ARG A 138 7.14 -21.25 -27.44
CA ARG A 138 7.51 -20.02 -26.73
C ARG A 138 6.49 -19.63 -25.66
N GLU A 139 5.65 -20.57 -25.23
CA GLU A 139 4.65 -20.34 -24.19
C GLU A 139 5.26 -19.72 -22.94
N LYS A 140 4.58 -18.71 -22.40
CA LYS A 140 4.98 -18.01 -21.18
C LYS A 140 3.89 -17.99 -20.13
N PHE A 141 4.27 -18.00 -18.88
CA PHE A 141 3.39 -17.74 -17.75
C PHE A 141 3.94 -16.57 -16.95
N THR A 142 3.08 -15.64 -16.54
CA THR A 142 3.48 -14.41 -15.82
C THR A 142 4.24 -14.64 -14.51
N MET A 143 4.22 -15.86 -13.94
CA MET A 143 5.03 -16.24 -12.77
C MET A 143 6.26 -17.09 -13.12
N ASP A 144 6.62 -17.23 -14.40
CA ASP A 144 7.88 -17.85 -14.80
C ASP A 144 9.05 -17.04 -14.24
N ASP A 145 10.10 -17.73 -13.80
CA ASP A 145 11.26 -17.13 -13.12
C ASP A 145 11.90 -15.99 -13.93
N ASP A 146 11.95 -16.14 -15.27
CA ASP A 146 12.54 -15.12 -16.14
C ASP A 146 11.66 -13.86 -16.29
N ILE A 147 10.33 -14.02 -16.26
CA ILE A 147 9.39 -12.89 -16.22
C ILE A 147 9.44 -12.19 -14.86
N VAL A 148 9.45 -12.94 -13.77
CA VAL A 148 9.55 -12.39 -12.41
C VAL A 148 10.85 -11.59 -12.24
N ALA A 149 11.97 -12.09 -12.80
CA ALA A 149 13.23 -11.36 -12.81
C ALA A 149 13.13 -10.02 -13.56
N ILE A 150 12.47 -9.98 -14.72
CA ILE A 150 12.23 -8.72 -15.46
C ILE A 150 11.38 -7.75 -14.65
N VAL A 151 10.32 -8.24 -13.98
CA VAL A 151 9.47 -7.40 -13.11
C VAL A 151 10.27 -6.81 -11.96
N PHE A 152 11.17 -7.59 -11.35
CA PHE A 152 12.03 -7.11 -10.26
C PHE A 152 13.01 -6.04 -10.71
N GLU A 153 13.69 -6.24 -11.85
CA GLU A 153 14.60 -5.25 -12.40
C GLU A 153 13.85 -3.98 -12.86
N THR A 154 12.68 -4.12 -13.46
CA THR A 154 11.82 -2.98 -13.84
C THR A 154 11.39 -2.19 -12.61
N PHE A 155 10.95 -2.86 -11.54
CA PHE A 155 10.59 -2.20 -10.29
C PHE A 155 11.79 -1.44 -9.70
N LYS A 156 12.98 -2.05 -9.71
CA LYS A 156 14.20 -1.42 -9.22
C LYS A 156 14.57 -0.17 -10.03
N ASP A 157 14.57 -0.26 -11.37
CA ASP A 157 14.88 0.85 -12.27
C ASP A 157 13.89 2.02 -12.09
N LEU A 158 12.59 1.75 -12.04
CA LEU A 158 11.58 2.78 -11.79
C LEU A 158 11.70 3.42 -10.40
N TYR A 159 12.12 2.65 -9.39
CA TYR A 159 12.40 3.18 -8.05
C TYR A 159 13.65 4.08 -8.04
N GLU A 160 14.74 3.66 -8.68
CA GLU A 160 15.98 4.44 -8.80
C GLU A 160 15.76 5.74 -9.58
N LYS A 161 14.85 5.74 -10.57
CA LYS A 161 14.38 6.93 -11.30
C LYS A 161 13.42 7.82 -10.50
N GLY A 162 13.05 7.44 -9.28
CA GLY A 162 12.12 8.19 -8.43
C GLY A 162 10.66 8.20 -8.93
N LEU A 163 10.32 7.27 -9.83
CA LEU A 163 8.97 7.07 -10.36
C LEU A 163 8.15 6.18 -9.44
N ILE A 164 8.76 5.18 -8.80
CA ILE A 164 8.10 4.41 -7.74
C ILE A 164 8.36 5.08 -6.39
N TYR A 165 7.30 5.23 -5.61
CA TYR A 165 7.36 5.75 -4.26
C TYR A 165 6.38 5.03 -3.36
N ARG A 166 6.53 5.23 -2.05
CA ARG A 166 5.65 4.70 -1.02
C ARG A 166 5.10 5.85 -0.21
N ASP A 167 3.79 5.91 -0.07
CA ASP A 167 3.10 6.98 0.64
C ASP A 167 1.83 6.43 1.30
N GLU A 168 1.36 7.09 2.34
CA GLU A 168 0.05 6.84 2.91
C GLU A 168 -0.99 7.63 2.12
N LYS A 169 -1.89 6.92 1.46
CA LYS A 169 -3.00 7.52 0.73
C LYS A 169 -4.29 6.81 1.07
N LEU A 170 -5.39 7.48 0.81
CA LEU A 170 -6.68 6.84 0.81
C LEU A 170 -6.75 5.82 -0.33
N VAL A 171 -7.20 4.61 -0.01
CA VAL A 171 -7.42 3.54 -1.00
C VAL A 171 -8.85 3.05 -0.93
N SER A 172 -9.38 2.64 -2.08
CA SER A 172 -10.67 1.95 -2.16
C SER A 172 -10.50 0.52 -1.65
N TYR A 173 -10.85 0.28 -0.38
CA TYR A 173 -10.61 -1.00 0.30
C TYR A 173 -11.89 -1.84 0.40
N CYS A 174 -11.81 -3.11 0.00
CA CYS A 174 -12.91 -4.04 0.23
C CYS A 174 -12.73 -4.75 1.56
N ILE A 175 -13.57 -4.42 2.55
CA ILE A 175 -13.59 -5.07 3.87
C ILE A 175 -13.79 -6.59 3.75
N LYS A 176 -14.59 -7.03 2.77
CA LYS A 176 -14.92 -8.44 2.59
C LYS A 176 -13.77 -9.23 1.98
N ASP A 177 -13.15 -8.70 0.92
CA ASP A 177 -12.08 -9.39 0.21
C ASP A 177 -10.71 -9.14 0.88
N GLY A 178 -10.58 -8.09 1.68
CA GLY A 178 -9.38 -7.78 2.47
C GLY A 178 -8.24 -7.15 1.67
N THR A 179 -8.54 -6.41 0.60
CA THR A 179 -7.52 -5.77 -0.26
C THR A 179 -8.00 -4.43 -0.80
N SER A 180 -7.05 -3.56 -1.13
CA SER A 180 -7.28 -2.33 -1.89
C SER A 180 -7.39 -2.58 -3.39
N PHE A 181 -8.16 -1.74 -4.07
CA PHE A 181 -8.30 -1.70 -5.53
C PHE A 181 -7.78 -0.38 -6.12
N SER A 182 -7.35 -0.40 -7.37
CA SER A 182 -7.13 0.83 -8.14
C SER A 182 -8.45 1.38 -8.68
N ASP A 183 -8.47 2.65 -9.07
CA ASP A 183 -9.68 3.30 -9.58
C ASP A 183 -10.22 2.70 -10.89
N LEU A 184 -9.40 1.92 -11.60
CA LEU A 184 -9.83 1.16 -12.78
C LEU A 184 -10.56 -0.15 -12.43
N GLU A 185 -10.46 -0.59 -11.18
CA GLU A 185 -11.00 -1.85 -10.66
C GLU A 185 -12.21 -1.61 -9.73
N VAL A 186 -12.78 -0.41 -9.72
CA VAL A 186 -13.98 -0.07 -8.94
C VAL A 186 -15.15 0.20 -9.87
N GLU A 187 -16.35 -0.22 -9.46
CA GLU A 187 -17.58 0.05 -10.20
C GLU A 187 -18.44 1.06 -9.45
N ASP A 188 -19.08 1.97 -10.18
CA ASP A 188 -20.01 2.93 -9.62
C ASP A 188 -21.44 2.36 -9.66
N LYS A 189 -22.14 2.44 -8.52
CA LYS A 189 -23.54 2.01 -8.39
C LYS A 189 -24.41 3.14 -7.87
N GLU A 190 -25.44 3.50 -8.64
CA GLU A 190 -26.48 4.42 -8.18
C GLU A 190 -27.34 3.76 -7.10
N VAL A 191 -27.54 4.48 -5.99
CA VAL A 191 -28.41 4.05 -4.89
C VAL A 191 -29.21 5.23 -4.35
N VAL A 192 -30.41 4.95 -3.84
CA VAL A 192 -31.19 5.91 -3.07
C VAL A 192 -30.86 5.69 -1.58
N GLY A 193 -30.06 6.58 -1.03
CA GLY A 193 -29.72 6.59 0.39
C GLY A 193 -30.40 7.76 1.11
N LYS A 194 -29.81 8.16 2.24
CA LYS A 194 -30.30 9.28 3.07
C LYS A 194 -29.24 10.36 3.20
N LEU A 195 -29.67 11.61 3.22
CA LEU A 195 -28.88 12.78 3.56
C LEU A 195 -29.36 13.32 4.92
N TYR A 196 -28.43 13.33 5.88
CA TYR A 196 -28.66 13.71 7.26
C TYR A 196 -28.18 15.14 7.48
N TYR A 197 -29.03 15.98 8.06
CA TYR A 197 -28.68 17.35 8.45
C TYR A 197 -28.42 17.36 9.96
N VAL A 198 -27.15 17.48 10.34
CA VAL A 198 -26.69 17.31 11.72
C VAL A 198 -26.13 18.63 12.24
N LYS A 199 -26.60 19.04 13.42
CA LYS A 199 -26.15 20.23 14.14
C LYS A 199 -24.90 19.92 14.94
N PHE A 200 -23.87 20.72 14.75
CA PHE A 200 -22.65 20.70 15.53
C PHE A 200 -22.65 21.90 16.47
N PRO A 201 -22.63 21.69 17.80
CA PRO A 201 -22.53 22.78 18.76
C PRO A 201 -21.28 23.64 18.50
N LEU A 202 -21.39 24.96 18.65
CA LEU A 202 -20.24 25.86 18.59
C LEU A 202 -19.70 26.11 20.00
N GLU A 203 -18.40 26.34 20.13
CA GLU A 203 -17.78 26.66 21.42
C GLU A 203 -18.37 27.93 22.07
N GLU A 204 -18.66 28.94 21.25
CA GLU A 204 -19.22 30.23 21.69
C GLU A 204 -20.77 30.23 21.79
N GLY A 205 -21.39 29.05 21.68
CA GLY A 205 -22.85 28.89 21.69
C GLY A 205 -23.48 28.97 20.29
N GLY A 206 -24.63 28.30 20.15
CA GLY A 206 -25.28 28.09 18.86
C GLY A 206 -24.79 26.82 18.16
N PHE A 207 -25.16 26.67 16.89
CA PHE A 207 -24.90 25.47 16.09
C PHE A 207 -24.56 25.81 14.64
N ILE A 208 -23.75 24.97 14.03
CA ILE A 208 -23.60 24.89 12.57
C ILE A 208 -24.19 23.57 12.08
N THR A 209 -25.10 23.62 11.11
CA THR A 209 -25.67 22.40 10.51
C THR A 209 -24.84 21.97 9.30
N VAL A 210 -24.39 20.71 9.29
CA VAL A 210 -23.73 20.07 8.15
C VAL A 210 -24.65 19.03 7.50
N ALA A 211 -24.49 18.81 6.19
CA ALA A 211 -25.18 17.74 5.49
C ALA A 211 -24.22 16.57 5.22
N THR A 212 -24.60 15.34 5.56
CA THR A 212 -23.77 14.14 5.34
C THR A 212 -24.60 12.93 4.97
N THR A 213 -24.06 12.06 4.11
CA THR A 213 -24.62 10.73 3.79
C THR A 213 -24.09 9.62 4.70
N ARG A 214 -23.03 9.92 5.48
CA ARG A 214 -22.29 8.97 6.32
C ARG A 214 -22.19 9.45 7.78
N PRO A 215 -23.27 9.40 8.57
CA PRO A 215 -23.24 9.91 9.94
C PRO A 215 -22.30 9.13 10.87
N GLU A 216 -22.02 7.85 10.59
CA GLU A 216 -21.03 7.07 11.35
C GLU A 216 -19.61 7.63 11.29
N THR A 217 -19.28 8.35 10.21
CA THR A 217 -17.95 8.96 10.02
C THR A 217 -17.76 10.23 10.84
N ILE A 218 -18.83 10.79 11.41
CA ILE A 218 -18.76 11.97 12.30
C ILE A 218 -17.80 11.73 13.45
N LEU A 219 -17.67 10.50 13.95
CA LEU A 219 -16.74 10.15 15.02
C LEU A 219 -15.27 10.50 14.69
N GLY A 220 -14.94 10.63 13.40
CA GLY A 220 -13.62 10.96 12.90
C GLY A 220 -13.50 12.34 12.26
N ASP A 221 -14.48 13.22 12.40
CA ASP A 221 -14.38 14.55 11.78
C ASP A 221 -13.18 15.31 12.32
N ALA A 222 -12.48 15.96 11.40
CA ALA A 222 -11.30 16.73 11.70
C ALA A 222 -11.55 18.24 11.60
N ALA A 223 -12.52 18.66 10.79
CA ALA A 223 -12.86 20.06 10.57
C ALA A 223 -14.25 20.20 9.90
N ILE A 224 -14.72 21.44 9.75
CA ILE A 224 -15.87 21.78 8.90
C ILE A 224 -15.40 22.80 7.85
N ALA A 225 -15.68 22.51 6.59
CA ALA A 225 -15.38 23.41 5.48
C ALA A 225 -16.64 24.13 5.00
N VAL A 226 -16.50 25.42 4.69
CA VAL A 226 -17.52 26.25 4.04
C VAL A 226 -16.93 26.93 2.80
N ASN A 227 -17.75 27.35 1.86
CA ASN A 227 -17.23 28.08 0.70
C ASN A 227 -16.77 29.49 1.11
N PRO A 228 -15.60 30.00 0.67
CA PRO A 228 -15.15 31.36 0.99
C PRO A 228 -16.10 32.47 0.53
N LYS A 229 -16.94 32.21 -0.48
CA LYS A 229 -17.93 33.16 -1.01
C LYS A 229 -19.27 33.09 -0.26
N ASP A 230 -19.42 32.17 0.70
CA ASP A 230 -20.66 31.99 1.45
C ASP A 230 -20.76 32.95 2.64
N LYS A 231 -21.52 34.02 2.44
CA LYS A 231 -21.73 35.05 3.46
C LYS A 231 -22.44 34.52 4.72
N ARG A 232 -23.15 33.38 4.64
CA ARG A 232 -23.90 32.80 5.78
C ARG A 232 -22.98 32.38 6.93
N TYR A 233 -21.74 32.00 6.61
CA TYR A 233 -20.80 31.42 7.57
C TYR A 233 -19.61 32.33 7.89
N LYS A 234 -19.61 33.58 7.41
CA LYS A 234 -18.47 34.51 7.53
C LYS A 234 -18.01 34.67 8.98
N ASP A 235 -18.95 34.75 9.93
CA ASP A 235 -18.67 34.95 11.35
C ASP A 235 -18.26 33.66 12.09
N LEU A 236 -18.29 32.51 11.40
CA LEU A 236 -17.87 31.21 11.95
C LEU A 236 -16.46 30.79 11.50
N ILE A 237 -15.90 31.45 10.48
CA ILE A 237 -14.56 31.13 9.97
C ILE A 237 -13.52 31.40 11.06
N GLY A 238 -12.66 30.43 11.33
CA GLY A 238 -11.64 30.48 12.38
C GLY A 238 -12.14 30.09 13.78
N LYS A 239 -13.45 29.86 13.94
CA LYS A 239 -14.04 29.34 15.19
C LYS A 239 -13.99 27.82 15.23
N PHE A 240 -14.37 27.27 16.38
CA PHE A 240 -14.40 25.83 16.62
C PHE A 240 -15.83 25.32 16.82
N ALA A 241 -16.12 24.19 16.17
CA ALA A 241 -17.27 23.35 16.49
C ALA A 241 -16.85 22.23 17.45
N ILE A 242 -17.78 21.81 18.31
CA ILE A 242 -17.61 20.67 19.21
C ILE A 242 -18.17 19.44 18.53
N LEU A 243 -17.29 18.47 18.31
CA LEU A 243 -17.66 17.20 17.69
C LEU A 243 -18.54 16.39 18.64
N PRO A 244 -19.76 15.95 18.23
CA PRO A 244 -20.58 15.09 19.07
C PRO A 244 -19.84 13.83 19.51
N PHE A 245 -20.15 13.35 20.72
CA PHE A 245 -19.62 12.13 21.36
C PHE A 245 -18.17 12.17 21.82
N THR A 246 -17.27 12.77 21.06
CA THR A 246 -15.83 12.85 21.41
C THR A 246 -15.45 14.16 22.09
N ASN A 247 -16.33 15.18 22.04
CA ASN A 247 -16.11 16.53 22.57
C ASN A 247 -14.82 17.20 22.06
N ARG A 248 -14.31 16.74 20.91
CA ARG A 248 -13.15 17.34 20.26
C ARG A 248 -13.53 18.67 19.65
N LYS A 249 -12.64 19.66 19.78
CA LYS A 249 -12.76 20.93 19.06
C LYS A 249 -12.23 20.74 17.64
N ILE A 250 -13.06 21.05 16.65
CA ILE A 250 -12.70 20.98 15.23
C ILE A 250 -12.84 22.37 14.59
N PRO A 251 -11.84 22.83 13.80
CA PRO A 251 -11.86 24.16 13.22
C PRO A 251 -12.89 24.26 12.09
N ILE A 252 -13.41 25.48 11.90
CA ILE A 252 -14.23 25.86 10.76
C ILE A 252 -13.38 26.72 9.83
N PHE A 253 -13.21 26.30 8.58
CA PHE A 253 -12.35 26.97 7.60
C PHE A 253 -13.01 27.05 6.23
N THR A 254 -12.39 27.77 5.31
CA THR A 254 -12.90 27.94 3.95
C THR A 254 -12.18 27.05 2.94
N ASP A 255 -12.94 26.38 2.07
CA ASP A 255 -12.39 25.75 0.85
C ASP A 255 -13.36 25.92 -0.33
N GLU A 256 -12.80 26.10 -1.52
CA GLU A 256 -13.58 26.30 -2.76
C GLU A 256 -14.25 25.02 -3.26
N ILE A 257 -13.81 23.84 -2.79
CA ILE A 257 -14.43 22.55 -3.12
C ILE A 257 -15.88 22.44 -2.64
N VAL A 258 -16.26 23.26 -1.64
CA VAL A 258 -17.59 23.23 -1.05
C VAL A 258 -18.61 23.90 -1.96
N ASP A 259 -19.62 23.15 -2.43
CA ASP A 259 -20.76 23.71 -3.15
C ASP A 259 -21.77 24.37 -2.18
N MET A 260 -21.92 25.70 -2.32
CA MET A 260 -22.87 26.50 -1.54
C MET A 260 -24.34 26.07 -1.69
N LYS A 261 -24.69 25.47 -2.83
CA LYS A 261 -26.06 25.04 -3.16
C LYS A 261 -26.38 23.65 -2.63
N PHE A 262 -25.36 22.84 -2.31
CA PHE A 262 -25.57 21.49 -1.81
C PHE A 262 -25.76 21.46 -0.29
N GLY A 263 -26.80 20.77 0.16
CA GLY A 263 -27.08 20.60 1.59
C GLY A 263 -27.27 21.95 2.29
N THR A 264 -26.36 22.26 3.23
CA THR A 264 -26.34 23.55 3.95
C THR A 264 -25.32 24.55 3.39
N GLY A 265 -24.39 24.10 2.55
CA GLY A 265 -23.18 24.86 2.21
C GLY A 265 -22.05 24.75 3.25
N ALA A 266 -22.23 23.90 4.27
CA ALA A 266 -21.19 23.49 5.22
C ALA A 266 -21.02 21.97 5.18
N VAL A 267 -19.78 21.52 5.00
CA VAL A 267 -19.41 20.11 4.81
C VAL A 267 -18.49 19.68 5.94
N LYS A 268 -18.80 18.53 6.56
CA LYS A 268 -17.88 17.89 7.52
C LYS A 268 -16.66 17.37 6.75
N ILE A 269 -15.48 17.48 7.33
CA ILE A 269 -14.24 16.96 6.74
C ILE A 269 -13.80 15.74 7.55
N THR A 270 -13.92 14.54 6.96
CA THR A 270 -13.45 13.27 7.53
C THR A 270 -12.38 12.64 6.66
N PRO A 271 -11.11 13.07 6.77
CA PRO A 271 -10.13 12.83 5.72
C PRO A 271 -9.78 11.35 5.55
N SER A 272 -9.86 10.57 6.63
CA SER A 272 -9.54 9.14 6.57
C SER A 272 -10.62 8.27 5.92
N HIS A 273 -11.76 8.82 5.50
CA HIS A 273 -12.92 8.04 5.01
C HIS A 273 -13.60 8.62 3.76
N ASP A 274 -13.01 9.66 3.16
CA ASP A 274 -13.48 10.27 1.92
C ASP A 274 -12.31 10.90 1.13
N PHE A 275 -12.28 10.70 -0.19
CA PHE A 275 -11.16 11.10 -1.04
C PHE A 275 -11.02 12.63 -1.18
N ASP A 276 -12.14 13.34 -1.28
CA ASP A 276 -12.14 14.80 -1.41
C ASP A 276 -11.77 15.45 -0.06
N ASP A 277 -12.24 14.87 1.05
CA ASP A 277 -11.86 15.28 2.40
C ASP A 277 -10.36 15.03 2.66
N PHE A 278 -9.79 13.93 2.15
CA PHE A 278 -8.37 13.60 2.28
C PHE A 278 -7.48 14.64 1.61
N GLU A 279 -7.79 14.98 0.34
CA GLU A 279 -7.04 15.99 -0.40
C GLU A 279 -7.21 17.39 0.22
N THR A 280 -8.42 17.73 0.68
CA THR A 280 -8.68 18.98 1.39
C THR A 280 -7.86 19.06 2.69
N ALA A 281 -7.84 18.00 3.50
CA ALA A 281 -7.05 17.98 4.72
C ALA A 281 -5.55 18.08 4.46
N LYS A 282 -5.05 17.44 3.40
CA LYS A 282 -3.65 17.54 2.99
C LYS A 282 -3.28 18.96 2.58
N LYS A 283 -4.15 19.64 1.82
CA LYS A 283 -3.97 21.05 1.42
C LYS A 283 -3.91 22.00 2.63
N HIS A 284 -4.69 21.74 3.67
CA HIS A 284 -4.80 22.59 4.87
C HIS A 284 -4.02 22.09 6.09
N ASN A 285 -3.19 21.05 5.94
CA ASN A 285 -2.43 20.41 7.03
C ASN A 285 -3.30 19.98 8.23
N ILE A 286 -4.48 19.42 7.96
CA ILE A 286 -5.42 18.95 8.98
C ILE A 286 -5.09 17.48 9.34
N ASN A 287 -4.95 17.22 10.64
CA ASN A 287 -4.72 15.86 11.14
C ASN A 287 -5.98 14.99 11.00
N HIS A 288 -5.82 13.73 10.63
CA HIS A 288 -6.91 12.87 10.17
C HIS A 288 -7.02 11.56 10.97
N PRO A 289 -7.97 11.47 11.92
CA PRO A 289 -8.18 10.25 12.68
C PRO A 289 -8.89 9.18 11.83
N ALA A 290 -8.30 8.01 11.66
CA ALA A 290 -8.98 6.86 11.07
C ALA A 290 -9.88 6.18 12.12
N VAL A 291 -11.19 6.35 11.98
CA VAL A 291 -12.20 5.76 12.89
C VAL A 291 -12.85 4.46 12.42
N ILE A 292 -12.50 3.95 11.24
CA ILE A 292 -12.96 2.66 10.72
C ILE A 292 -11.73 1.80 10.46
N GLY A 293 -11.71 0.58 11.00
CA GLY A 293 -10.64 -0.38 10.79
C GLY A 293 -10.82 -1.20 9.50
N PHE A 294 -9.76 -1.90 9.10
CA PHE A 294 -9.78 -2.82 7.95
C PHE A 294 -10.73 -4.02 8.12
N ASP A 295 -11.25 -4.26 9.32
CA ASP A 295 -12.29 -5.25 9.62
C ASP A 295 -13.72 -4.70 9.50
N GLY A 296 -13.85 -3.42 9.12
CA GLY A 296 -15.13 -2.74 8.92
C GLY A 296 -15.86 -2.41 10.21
N LYS A 297 -15.11 -2.26 11.31
CA LYS A 297 -15.63 -1.83 12.61
C LYS A 297 -15.10 -0.45 12.98
N ILE A 298 -15.89 0.27 13.77
CA ILE A 298 -15.45 1.51 14.40
C ILE A 298 -14.31 1.20 15.37
N THR A 299 -13.26 2.00 15.37
CA THR A 299 -12.07 1.79 16.20
C THR A 299 -11.40 3.10 16.59
N GLY A 300 -10.74 3.12 17.74
CA GLY A 300 -9.89 4.23 18.17
C GLY A 300 -10.63 5.53 18.47
N THR A 301 -11.96 5.49 18.65
CA THR A 301 -12.75 6.69 18.95
C THR A 301 -12.84 6.99 20.44
N GLY A 302 -12.71 5.97 21.30
CA GLY A 302 -12.93 6.08 22.74
C GLY A 302 -14.40 6.24 23.10
N THR A 303 -15.32 5.93 22.18
CA THR A 303 -16.77 6.06 22.35
C THR A 303 -17.43 4.71 22.49
N LYS A 304 -18.71 4.71 22.91
CA LYS A 304 -19.55 3.50 22.98
C LYS A 304 -19.79 2.82 21.62
N PHE A 305 -19.37 3.44 20.51
CA PHE A 305 -19.55 2.89 19.17
C PHE A 305 -18.37 2.03 18.71
N ASP A 306 -17.23 2.05 19.42
CA ASP A 306 -16.08 1.20 19.10
C ASP A 306 -16.48 -0.29 19.09
N GLY A 307 -16.03 -1.02 18.06
CA GLY A 307 -16.36 -2.43 17.83
C GLY A 307 -17.66 -2.68 17.05
N LEU A 308 -18.50 -1.67 16.81
CA LEU A 308 -19.68 -1.81 15.95
C LEU A 308 -19.28 -1.87 14.47
N ARG A 309 -19.96 -2.72 13.69
CA ARG A 309 -19.82 -2.71 12.22
C ARG A 309 -20.41 -1.41 11.63
N ILE A 310 -19.85 -0.94 10.51
CA ILE A 310 -20.22 0.33 9.83
C ILE A 310 -21.74 0.59 9.80
N PHE A 311 -22.55 -0.34 9.28
CA PHE A 311 -23.99 -0.14 9.17
C PHE A 311 -24.70 -0.08 10.54
N SER A 312 -24.26 -0.89 11.50
CA SER A 312 -24.79 -0.86 12.87
C SER A 312 -24.41 0.42 13.59
N ALA A 313 -23.16 0.89 13.40
CA ALA A 313 -22.67 2.15 13.91
C ALA A 313 -23.44 3.32 13.32
N ARG A 314 -23.74 3.31 12.01
CA ARG A 314 -24.58 4.32 11.35
C ARG A 314 -25.93 4.47 12.04
N SER A 315 -26.64 3.36 12.23
CA SER A 315 -27.93 3.38 12.91
C SER A 315 -27.84 3.86 14.36
N ALA A 316 -26.81 3.41 15.10
CA ALA A 316 -26.60 3.79 16.49
C ALA A 316 -26.25 5.28 16.65
N VAL A 317 -25.37 5.80 15.80
CA VAL A 317 -24.98 7.23 15.79
C VAL A 317 -26.17 8.10 15.43
N VAL A 318 -26.95 7.75 14.41
CA VAL A 318 -28.16 8.51 14.04
C VAL A 318 -29.16 8.55 15.19
N LYS A 319 -29.39 7.40 15.86
CA LYS A 319 -30.29 7.33 17.01
C LYS A 319 -29.82 8.27 18.11
N GLU A 320 -28.54 8.22 18.50
CA GLU A 320 -28.01 9.06 19.56
C GLU A 320 -28.05 10.55 19.20
N LEU A 321 -27.69 10.92 17.96
CA LEU A 321 -27.82 12.31 17.49
C LEU A 321 -29.28 12.79 17.56
N THR A 322 -30.24 11.91 17.29
CA THR A 322 -31.68 12.23 17.37
C THR A 322 -32.12 12.42 18.82
N ASP A 323 -31.71 11.51 19.70
CA ASP A 323 -32.00 11.58 21.14
C ASP A 323 -31.42 12.85 21.78
N LEU A 324 -30.27 13.34 21.29
CA LEU A 324 -29.65 14.60 21.68
C LEU A 324 -30.25 15.85 20.99
N GLY A 325 -31.24 15.69 20.10
CA GLY A 325 -31.84 16.81 19.36
C GLY A 325 -30.90 17.48 18.33
N LEU A 326 -29.82 16.79 17.96
CA LEU A 326 -28.82 17.28 17.01
C LEU A 326 -29.16 16.97 15.55
N VAL A 327 -30.19 16.16 15.27
CA VAL A 327 -30.68 15.95 13.90
C VAL A 327 -31.73 17.00 13.56
N GLU A 328 -31.46 17.83 12.56
CA GLU A 328 -32.42 18.83 12.06
C GLU A 328 -33.48 18.20 11.15
N LYS A 329 -33.03 17.38 10.19
CA LYS A 329 -33.89 16.65 9.25
C LYS A 329 -33.13 15.55 8.53
N ILE A 330 -33.86 14.59 7.97
CA ILE A 330 -33.33 13.51 7.14
C ILE A 330 -34.14 13.49 5.84
N LYS A 331 -33.46 13.44 4.69
CA LYS A 331 -34.10 13.38 3.37
C LYS A 331 -33.55 12.23 2.56
N ASP A 332 -34.37 11.67 1.67
CA ASP A 332 -33.88 10.73 0.67
C ASP A 332 -32.95 11.45 -0.30
N HIS A 333 -31.88 10.77 -0.72
CA HIS A 333 -30.87 11.34 -1.58
C HIS A 333 -30.30 10.28 -2.52
N LYS A 334 -30.35 10.56 -3.83
CA LYS A 334 -29.68 9.74 -4.83
C LYS A 334 -28.18 10.00 -4.75
N MET A 335 -27.40 8.94 -4.62
CA MET A 335 -25.95 9.00 -4.54
C MET A 335 -25.31 7.88 -5.35
N VAL A 336 -24.04 8.04 -5.67
CA VAL A 336 -23.21 7.00 -6.29
C VAL A 336 -22.32 6.40 -5.22
N GLN A 337 -22.30 5.07 -5.13
CA GLN A 337 -21.38 4.34 -4.27
C GLN A 337 -20.41 3.53 -5.10
N LYS A 338 -19.15 3.51 -4.68
CA LYS A 338 -18.14 2.63 -5.24
C LYS A 338 -18.29 1.23 -4.66
N ILE A 339 -18.42 0.23 -5.52
CA ILE A 339 -18.57 -1.17 -5.14
C ILE A 339 -17.43 -2.01 -5.71
N CYS A 340 -17.12 -3.10 -5.01
CA CYS A 340 -16.17 -4.10 -5.48
C CYS A 340 -16.76 -4.82 -6.69
N TYR A 341 -16.06 -4.79 -7.83
CA TYR A 341 -16.45 -5.51 -9.05
C TYR A 341 -16.52 -7.04 -8.88
N LYS A 342 -15.99 -7.59 -7.77
CA LYS A 342 -16.02 -9.03 -7.46
C LYS A 342 -17.14 -9.48 -6.55
N CYS A 343 -17.28 -8.83 -5.42
CA CYS A 343 -18.23 -9.28 -4.40
C CYS A 343 -19.40 -8.31 -4.22
N SER A 344 -19.40 -7.20 -4.98
CA SER A 344 -20.41 -6.14 -5.00
C SER A 344 -20.66 -5.47 -3.64
N SER A 345 -19.76 -5.65 -2.67
CA SER A 345 -19.79 -4.88 -1.42
C SER A 345 -19.34 -3.45 -1.67
N VAL A 346 -19.88 -2.52 -0.88
CA VAL A 346 -19.43 -1.13 -0.85
C VAL A 346 -17.95 -1.09 -0.45
N LEU A 347 -17.15 -0.33 -1.19
CA LEU A 347 -15.74 -0.10 -0.89
C LEU A 347 -15.61 1.00 0.15
N GLU A 348 -14.72 0.79 1.12
CA GLU A 348 -14.42 1.75 2.16
C GLU A 348 -13.14 2.51 1.80
N PRO A 349 -13.18 3.85 1.72
CA PRO A 349 -11.96 4.63 1.64
C PRO A 349 -11.20 4.52 2.96
N LEU A 350 -9.98 3.98 2.95
CA LEU A 350 -9.16 3.84 4.16
C LEU A 350 -7.73 4.32 3.91
N PRO A 351 -7.07 5.00 4.87
CA PRO A 351 -5.68 5.37 4.74
C PRO A 351 -4.82 4.10 4.84
N LEU A 352 -3.98 3.88 3.84
CA LEU A 352 -3.09 2.74 3.81
C LEU A 352 -1.79 3.11 3.10
N GLU A 353 -0.68 2.76 3.72
CA GLU A 353 0.65 2.92 3.15
C GLU A 353 0.85 1.92 1.99
N GLN A 354 0.96 2.42 0.76
CA GLN A 354 1.05 1.62 -0.46
C GLN A 354 2.17 2.11 -1.38
N TRP A 355 2.51 1.29 -2.36
CA TRP A 355 3.45 1.62 -3.43
C TRP A 355 2.71 2.18 -4.64
N PHE A 356 3.22 3.28 -5.16
CA PHE A 356 2.63 3.99 -6.29
C PHE A 356 3.67 4.23 -7.39
N ILE A 357 3.20 4.26 -8.64
CA ILE A 357 3.96 4.79 -9.78
C ILE A 357 3.48 6.22 -10.07
N LYS A 358 4.43 7.15 -10.22
CA LYS A 358 4.18 8.48 -10.79
C LYS A 358 3.86 8.36 -12.26
N THR A 359 2.61 8.56 -12.63
CA THR A 359 2.13 8.25 -13.99
C THR A 359 2.28 9.41 -14.95
N LYS A 360 2.17 10.65 -14.47
CA LYS A 360 2.31 11.88 -15.28
C LYS A 360 3.50 11.88 -16.26
N PRO A 361 4.75 11.56 -15.85
CA PRO A 361 5.88 11.53 -16.79
C PRO A 361 5.74 10.43 -17.85
N LEU A 362 5.24 9.25 -17.47
CA LEU A 362 5.04 8.10 -18.37
C LEU A 362 3.91 8.37 -19.39
N VAL A 363 2.82 8.96 -18.92
CA VAL A 363 1.68 9.39 -19.73
C VAL A 363 2.14 10.39 -20.79
N LYS A 364 2.95 11.38 -20.41
CA LYS A 364 3.48 12.38 -21.34
C LYS A 364 4.26 11.73 -22.48
N GLU A 365 5.10 10.74 -22.17
CA GLU A 365 5.84 9.99 -23.18
C GLU A 365 4.91 9.17 -24.09
N ALA A 366 3.93 8.46 -23.52
CA ALA A 366 2.94 7.71 -24.29
C ALA A 366 2.13 8.61 -25.24
N LEU A 367 1.69 9.78 -24.78
CA LEU A 367 0.97 10.76 -25.60
C LEU A 367 1.84 11.29 -26.74
N ASN A 368 3.13 11.55 -26.49
CA ASN A 368 4.07 11.95 -27.55
C ASN A 368 4.18 10.87 -28.63
N LEU A 369 4.35 9.60 -28.27
CA LEU A 369 4.42 8.49 -29.23
C LEU A 369 3.14 8.34 -30.07
N ILE A 370 1.97 8.58 -29.46
CA ILE A 370 0.66 8.54 -30.14
C ILE A 370 0.49 9.74 -31.09
N ASN A 371 0.97 10.92 -30.70
CA ASN A 371 0.89 12.15 -31.49
C ASN A 371 1.88 12.13 -32.66
N ASP A 372 3.08 11.62 -32.44
CA ASP A 372 4.13 11.40 -33.43
C ASP A 372 3.82 10.24 -34.40
N LYS A 373 2.67 9.57 -34.22
CA LYS A 373 2.21 8.42 -35.02
C LYS A 373 3.16 7.21 -35.00
N LYS A 374 3.98 7.09 -33.95
CA LYS A 374 4.77 5.87 -33.67
C LYS A 374 3.90 4.73 -33.14
N ILE A 375 2.77 5.07 -32.50
CA ILE A 375 1.71 4.14 -32.12
C ILE A 375 0.46 4.48 -32.93
N GLU A 376 -0.08 3.49 -33.65
CA GLU A 376 -1.33 3.62 -34.37
C GLU A 376 -2.49 2.95 -33.62
N VAL A 377 -3.55 3.71 -33.34
CA VAL A 377 -4.77 3.20 -32.68
C VAL A 377 -5.86 2.92 -33.71
N LYS A 378 -6.33 1.68 -33.75
CA LYS A 378 -7.41 1.23 -34.63
C LYS A 378 -8.56 0.62 -33.81
N PRO A 379 -9.83 0.90 -34.17
CA PRO A 379 -10.30 1.97 -35.05
C PRO A 379 -9.96 3.40 -34.56
N LYS A 380 -9.78 4.35 -35.49
CA LYS A 380 -9.35 5.74 -35.18
C LYS A 380 -10.21 6.46 -34.14
N ARG A 381 -11.52 6.12 -34.05
CA ARG A 381 -12.44 6.70 -33.07
C ARG A 381 -11.99 6.50 -31.61
N PHE A 382 -11.30 5.41 -31.31
CA PHE A 382 -10.83 5.12 -29.95
C PHE A 382 -9.59 5.92 -29.56
N LYS A 383 -8.90 6.57 -30.52
CA LYS A 383 -7.73 7.41 -30.22
C LYS A 383 -8.09 8.55 -29.25
N LYS A 384 -9.21 9.23 -29.47
CA LYS A 384 -9.66 10.33 -28.60
C LYS A 384 -9.94 9.83 -27.18
N THR A 385 -10.62 8.69 -27.06
CA THR A 385 -10.92 8.06 -25.77
C THR A 385 -9.64 7.64 -25.04
N LEU A 386 -8.67 7.03 -25.74
CA LEU A 386 -7.40 6.64 -25.15
C LEU A 386 -6.62 7.87 -24.63
N ILE A 387 -6.55 8.94 -25.42
CA ILE A 387 -5.89 10.19 -24.99
C ILE A 387 -6.57 10.75 -23.74
N GLN A 388 -7.89 10.81 -23.72
CA GLN A 388 -8.64 11.31 -22.55
C GLN A 388 -8.41 10.45 -21.30
N ILE A 389 -8.31 9.12 -21.44
CA ILE A 389 -7.99 8.23 -20.32
C ILE A 389 -6.57 8.51 -19.81
N LEU A 390 -5.59 8.64 -20.71
CA LEU A 390 -4.20 8.92 -20.36
C LEU A 390 -4.04 10.28 -19.66
N GLU A 391 -4.73 11.32 -20.14
CA GLU A 391 -4.67 12.68 -19.56
C GLU A 391 -5.22 12.76 -18.14
N ASN A 392 -6.22 11.93 -17.81
CA ASN A 392 -6.84 11.88 -16.48
C ASN A 392 -6.22 10.81 -15.57
N PHE A 393 -5.15 10.16 -16.00
CA PHE A 393 -4.53 9.08 -15.25
C PHE A 393 -3.83 9.62 -13.99
N ILE A 394 -4.27 9.17 -12.83
CA ILE A 394 -3.64 9.50 -11.54
C ILE A 394 -2.48 8.54 -11.25
N ASP A 395 -1.74 8.78 -10.16
CA ASP A 395 -0.66 7.89 -9.76
C ASP A 395 -1.19 6.48 -9.42
N TRP A 396 -0.58 5.47 -10.03
CA TRP A 396 -1.12 4.11 -10.02
C TRP A 396 -0.68 3.34 -8.77
N ASN A 397 -1.63 2.88 -7.95
CA ASN A 397 -1.39 1.95 -6.85
C ASN A 397 -1.01 0.56 -7.39
N ILE A 398 0.23 0.14 -7.16
CA ILE A 398 0.80 -1.13 -7.64
C ILE A 398 0.92 -2.21 -6.56
N SER A 399 0.59 -1.91 -5.30
CA SER A 399 0.58 -2.91 -4.23
C SER A 399 -0.83 -3.40 -3.89
N ARG A 400 -0.92 -4.65 -3.45
CA ARG A 400 -2.16 -5.34 -3.08
C ARG A 400 -1.91 -6.17 -1.83
N GLN A 401 -2.95 -6.38 -1.01
CA GLN A 401 -2.88 -7.17 0.23
C GLN A 401 -3.34 -8.61 -0.05
N ILE A 402 -2.85 -9.19 -1.15
CA ILE A 402 -3.18 -10.54 -1.59
C ILE A 402 -1.98 -11.47 -1.40
N VAL A 403 -2.26 -12.77 -1.32
CA VAL A 403 -1.22 -13.80 -1.17
C VAL A 403 -0.67 -14.18 -2.54
N TRP A 404 -1.56 -14.25 -3.55
CA TRP A 404 -1.22 -14.64 -4.90
C TRP A 404 -0.70 -13.49 -5.77
N GLY A 405 0.47 -13.68 -6.39
CA GLY A 405 1.09 -12.73 -7.30
C GLY A 405 2.57 -12.49 -7.01
N ILE A 406 3.17 -11.59 -7.80
CA ILE A 406 4.59 -11.27 -7.68
C ILE A 406 4.83 -10.42 -6.44
N ARG A 407 5.67 -10.91 -5.53
CA ARG A 407 6.07 -10.17 -4.33
C ARG A 407 6.88 -8.93 -4.70
N ILE A 408 6.48 -7.75 -4.24
CA ILE A 408 7.27 -6.52 -4.42
C ILE A 408 8.69 -6.70 -3.82
N PRO A 409 9.77 -6.42 -4.58
CA PRO A 409 11.16 -6.61 -4.16
C PRO A 409 11.66 -5.47 -3.25
N ALA A 410 10.91 -5.20 -2.17
CA ALA A 410 11.22 -4.17 -1.19
C ALA A 410 11.36 -4.74 0.21
N TRP A 411 12.43 -4.34 0.90
CA TRP A 411 12.83 -4.86 2.19
C TRP A 411 12.86 -3.73 3.20
N LYS A 412 12.01 -3.79 4.22
CA LYS A 412 12.05 -2.82 5.31
C LYS A 412 13.22 -3.18 6.23
N CYS A 413 14.11 -2.23 6.47
CA CYS A 413 15.14 -2.38 7.49
C CYS A 413 14.45 -2.49 8.85
N THR A 414 14.42 -3.70 9.39
CA THR A 414 14.06 -3.97 10.77
C THR A 414 15.31 -4.30 11.57
N PHE A 415 15.34 -3.93 12.86
CA PHE A 415 16.42 -4.42 13.72
C PHE A 415 16.28 -5.94 13.79
N PRO A 416 17.34 -6.73 13.56
CA PRO A 416 17.35 -8.08 14.07
C PRO A 416 17.30 -8.00 15.60
N GLU A 417 16.51 -8.84 16.25
CA GLU A 417 16.37 -8.92 17.71
C GLU A 417 17.72 -9.13 18.43
N SER A 418 18.76 -9.51 17.69
CA SER A 418 20.11 -9.83 18.16
C SER A 418 21.09 -8.65 18.27
N ILE A 419 20.75 -7.42 17.86
CA ILE A 419 21.68 -6.28 18.04
C ILE A 419 21.78 -5.88 19.51
N LYS A 420 23.02 -5.83 20.00
CA LYS A 420 23.36 -5.38 21.35
C LYS A 420 22.94 -3.93 21.57
N LYS A 421 22.35 -3.63 22.74
CA LYS A 421 21.84 -2.29 23.09
C LYS A 421 22.60 -1.66 24.25
N MET A 422 22.82 -0.36 24.19
CA MET A 422 23.31 0.47 25.30
C MET A 422 22.26 1.52 25.63
N GLY A 423 21.67 1.41 26.82
CA GLY A 423 20.66 2.34 27.32
C GLY A 423 21.24 3.65 27.84
N PHE A 424 20.53 4.74 27.60
CA PHE A 424 20.76 6.09 28.11
C PHE A 424 19.46 6.66 28.67
N HIS A 425 19.58 7.41 29.77
CA HIS A 425 18.48 8.20 30.33
C HIS A 425 18.16 9.40 29.41
N GLU A 426 16.92 9.89 29.38
CA GLU A 426 16.48 11.01 28.53
C GLU A 426 17.42 12.21 28.64
N ASP A 427 17.78 12.60 29.87
CA ASP A 427 18.66 13.75 30.16
C ASP A 427 20.07 13.62 29.56
N VAL A 428 20.51 12.41 29.23
CA VAL A 428 21.83 12.13 28.65
C VAL A 428 21.78 12.08 27.13
N VAL A 429 20.62 11.80 26.53
CA VAL A 429 20.47 11.69 25.07
C VAL A 429 20.96 12.95 24.35
N PRO A 430 20.60 14.20 24.75
CA PRO A 430 21.11 15.41 24.12
C PRO A 430 22.65 15.53 24.19
N GLN A 431 23.29 15.00 25.23
CA GLN A 431 24.75 15.07 25.38
C GLN A 431 25.46 14.20 24.35
N VAL A 432 24.89 13.03 24.03
CA VAL A 432 25.43 12.15 22.98
C VAL A 432 25.33 12.82 21.60
N PHE A 433 24.22 13.49 21.30
CA PHE A 433 24.09 14.28 20.08
C PHE A 433 25.06 15.46 20.02
N LYS A 434 25.42 16.05 21.16
CA LYS A 434 26.38 17.15 21.26
C LYS A 434 27.85 16.70 21.28
N GLY A 435 28.13 15.41 21.11
CA GLY A 435 29.50 14.90 20.93
C GLY A 435 30.11 14.16 22.12
N LYS A 436 29.31 13.69 23.08
CA LYS A 436 29.80 12.75 24.11
C LYS A 436 30.26 11.45 23.43
N THR A 437 31.54 11.09 23.59
CA THR A 437 32.16 9.90 22.96
C THR A 437 32.56 8.82 23.96
N ARG A 438 32.38 9.09 25.26
CA ARG A 438 32.75 8.20 26.36
C ARG A 438 31.60 8.01 27.35
N THR A 439 31.45 6.79 27.85
CA THR A 439 30.50 6.50 28.93
C THR A 439 31.06 5.47 29.89
N TYR A 440 30.78 5.67 31.17
CA TYR A 440 31.16 4.75 32.24
C TYR A 440 29.95 3.91 32.66
N ARG A 441 30.17 2.62 32.89
CA ARG A 441 29.15 1.68 33.35
C ARG A 441 29.72 0.81 34.46
N ILE A 442 28.96 0.62 35.53
CA ILE A 442 29.37 -0.25 36.66
C ILE A 442 29.31 -1.73 36.26
N ARG A 443 28.38 -2.08 35.37
CA ARG A 443 28.20 -3.46 34.88
C ARG A 443 28.88 -3.67 33.54
N ASN A 444 29.42 -4.87 33.33
CA ASN A 444 29.87 -5.28 32.01
C ASN A 444 28.65 -5.56 31.11
N HIS A 445 28.56 -4.87 29.99
CA HIS A 445 27.50 -5.09 29.01
C HIS A 445 27.86 -6.13 27.92
N GLY A 446 29.01 -6.80 28.02
CA GLY A 446 29.41 -7.87 27.10
C GLY A 446 29.75 -7.40 25.68
N PHE A 447 30.08 -6.12 25.52
CA PHE A 447 30.56 -5.56 24.26
C PHE A 447 32.02 -5.91 24.02
N LYS A 448 32.40 -6.00 22.74
CA LYS A 448 33.78 -6.16 22.25
C LYS A 448 34.16 -4.94 21.41
N VAL A 449 35.45 -4.65 21.30
CA VAL A 449 35.95 -3.63 20.36
C VAL A 449 35.57 -4.04 18.94
N GLY A 450 35.01 -3.10 18.18
CA GLY A 450 34.43 -3.33 16.86
C GLY A 450 32.94 -3.66 16.86
N ASP A 451 32.33 -3.94 18.03
CA ASP A 451 30.89 -4.17 18.10
C ASP A 451 30.10 -2.91 17.68
N ARG A 452 29.06 -3.13 16.87
CA ARG A 452 28.04 -2.12 16.59
C ARG A 452 26.89 -2.25 17.59
N VAL A 453 26.62 -1.18 18.32
CA VAL A 453 25.67 -1.15 19.44
C VAL A 453 24.59 -0.10 19.18
N ALA A 454 23.32 -0.45 19.40
CA ALA A 454 22.20 0.48 19.31
C ALA A 454 22.10 1.31 20.59
N PHE A 455 21.95 2.63 20.46
CA PHE A 455 21.80 3.54 21.59
C PHE A 455 20.34 3.82 21.85
N GLU A 456 19.84 3.35 22.99
CA GLU A 456 18.42 3.38 23.36
C GLU A 456 18.17 4.43 24.42
N ASN A 457 17.15 5.25 24.22
CA ASN A 457 16.53 6.01 25.29
C ASN A 457 15.68 5.04 26.13
N THR A 458 16.15 4.75 27.35
CA THR A 458 15.55 3.72 28.21
C THR A 458 14.15 4.11 28.70
N GLN A 459 13.82 5.40 28.78
CA GLN A 459 12.50 5.87 29.24
C GLN A 459 11.46 5.82 28.12
N LYS A 460 11.81 6.27 26.92
CA LYS A 460 10.91 6.26 25.76
C LYS A 460 10.90 4.92 25.01
N ARG A 461 11.87 4.04 25.30
CA ARG A 461 12.14 2.81 24.54
C ARG A 461 12.33 3.09 23.04
N GLU A 462 13.09 4.14 22.74
CA GLU A 462 13.37 4.61 21.38
C GLU A 462 14.88 4.58 21.11
N ILE A 463 15.29 4.07 19.94
CA ILE A 463 16.68 4.16 19.52
C ILE A 463 16.92 5.53 18.91
N PHE A 464 17.90 6.26 19.42
CA PHE A 464 18.25 7.59 18.95
C PHE A 464 19.56 7.62 18.13
N GLY A 465 20.28 6.50 18.06
CA GLY A 465 21.42 6.36 17.17
C GLY A 465 22.14 5.02 17.31
N HIS A 466 23.27 4.92 16.64
CA HIS A 466 24.15 3.75 16.70
C HIS A 466 25.55 4.20 17.07
N ALA A 467 26.29 3.32 17.75
CA ALA A 467 27.69 3.54 17.97
C ALA A 467 28.54 2.29 17.67
N THR A 468 29.76 2.52 17.23
CA THR A 468 30.79 1.47 17.13
C THR A 468 31.69 1.60 18.36
N ILE A 469 31.88 0.50 19.10
CA ILE A 469 32.78 0.47 20.26
C ILE A 469 34.22 0.50 19.76
N LEU A 470 34.93 1.57 20.08
CA LEU A 470 36.32 1.78 19.67
C LEU A 470 37.30 1.23 20.71
N ASN A 471 36.93 1.30 21.99
CA ASN A 471 37.79 0.85 23.09
C ASN A 471 36.98 0.48 24.33
N ILE A 472 37.52 -0.43 25.14
CA ILE A 472 36.96 -0.84 26.42
C ILE A 472 38.08 -0.90 27.45
N ARG A 473 37.95 -0.16 28.55
CA ARG A 473 38.90 -0.18 29.66
C ARG A 473 38.18 -0.42 30.98
N ILE A 474 38.84 -1.10 31.91
CA ILE A 474 38.38 -1.24 33.28
C ILE A 474 39.21 -0.30 34.14
N ILE A 475 38.54 0.64 34.80
CA ILE A 475 39.20 1.65 35.66
C ILE A 475 38.53 1.68 37.03
N LYS A 476 39.22 2.23 38.04
CA LYS A 476 38.62 2.51 39.35
C LYS A 476 37.89 3.85 39.30
N ILE A 477 36.79 3.99 40.03
CA ILE A 477 36.04 5.27 40.08
C ILE A 477 36.93 6.42 40.57
N GLY A 478 37.77 6.20 41.57
CA GLY A 478 38.72 7.19 42.08
C GLY A 478 39.83 7.59 41.11
N SER A 479 39.91 6.95 39.94
CA SER A 479 40.85 7.30 38.85
C SER A 479 40.17 7.98 37.66
N ILE A 480 38.86 8.25 37.76
CA ILE A 480 38.12 9.02 36.74
C ILE A 480 38.52 10.48 36.86
N ASP A 481 38.89 11.09 35.73
CA ASP A 481 39.09 12.53 35.64
C ASP A 481 37.73 13.24 35.71
N LEU A 482 37.53 13.98 36.80
CA LEU A 482 36.28 14.70 37.07
C LEU A 482 36.03 15.87 36.12
N GLN A 483 37.08 16.32 35.41
CA GLN A 483 37.05 17.46 34.49
C GLN A 483 37.17 17.03 33.02
N ASP A 484 37.00 15.73 32.71
CA ASP A 484 37.05 15.23 31.33
C ASP A 484 35.87 15.78 30.50
N LYS A 485 36.17 16.79 29.67
CA LYS A 485 35.22 17.45 28.77
C LYS A 485 34.58 16.49 27.76
N THR A 486 35.19 15.33 27.49
CA THR A 486 34.62 14.31 26.58
C THR A 486 33.49 13.49 27.22
N HIS A 487 33.36 13.56 28.56
CA HIS A 487 32.24 13.00 29.31
C HIS A 487 31.04 13.96 29.40
N PHE A 488 31.16 15.19 28.91
CA PHE A 488 30.11 16.23 28.80
C PHE A 488 29.55 16.79 30.12
N VAL A 489 29.56 16.00 31.20
CA VAL A 489 29.24 16.43 32.57
C VAL A 489 30.53 16.30 33.39
N VAL A 490 30.91 17.40 34.02
CA VAL A 490 32.02 17.46 34.99
C VAL A 490 31.44 17.38 36.39
N TYR A 491 32.25 16.94 37.35
CA TYR A 491 31.86 16.82 38.75
C TYR A 491 32.84 17.62 39.60
N ASP A 492 32.35 18.30 40.63
CA ASP A 492 33.21 19.09 41.51
C ASP A 492 33.89 18.20 42.57
N SER A 493 33.32 17.02 42.84
CA SER A 493 33.91 16.04 43.75
C SER A 493 33.59 14.59 43.38
N TYR A 494 34.36 13.64 43.92
CA TYR A 494 34.10 12.21 43.74
C TYR A 494 32.82 11.75 44.42
N GLU A 495 32.39 12.43 45.49
CA GLU A 495 31.15 12.14 46.20
C GLU A 495 29.94 12.41 45.30
N GLU A 496 29.99 13.46 44.48
CA GLU A 496 28.96 13.79 43.48
C GLU A 496 28.92 12.76 42.34
N LEU A 497 30.09 12.36 41.83
CA LEU A 497 30.21 11.29 40.82
C LEU A 497 29.64 9.96 41.35
N ILE A 498 29.98 9.59 42.60
CA ILE A 498 29.48 8.38 43.25
C ILE A 498 27.95 8.46 43.43
N ALA A 499 27.40 9.62 43.78
CA ALA A 499 25.96 9.82 43.88
C ALA A 499 25.25 9.62 42.52
N ALA A 500 25.84 10.12 41.42
CA ALA A 500 25.31 9.91 40.08
C ALA A 500 25.31 8.43 39.68
N PHE A 501 26.37 7.67 40.00
CA PHE A 501 26.38 6.22 39.77
C PHE A 501 25.36 5.47 40.63
N LYS A 502 25.20 5.86 41.89
CA LYS A 502 24.21 5.27 42.82
C LYS A 502 22.77 5.51 42.38
N LYS A 503 22.45 6.68 41.80
CA LYS A 503 21.12 6.98 41.24
C LYS A 503 20.66 5.92 40.23
N HIS A 504 21.59 5.36 39.45
CA HIS A 504 21.30 4.32 38.46
C HIS A 504 21.61 2.90 38.94
N ASN A 505 22.21 2.74 40.13
CA ASN A 505 22.61 1.45 40.70
C ASN A 505 22.41 1.46 42.24
N PRO A 506 21.17 1.61 42.74
CA PRO A 506 20.90 1.87 44.16
C PRO A 506 21.33 0.73 45.10
N ASN A 507 21.41 -0.50 44.58
CA ASN A 507 21.70 -1.71 45.36
C ASN A 507 23.20 -2.08 45.35
N ILE A 508 24.07 -1.26 44.77
CA ILE A 508 25.51 -1.52 44.72
C ILE A 508 26.21 -0.56 45.69
N ASN A 509 27.06 -1.11 46.57
CA ASN A 509 27.91 -0.28 47.42
C ASN A 509 29.07 0.30 46.59
N ILE A 510 28.89 1.54 46.11
CA ILE A 510 29.84 2.22 45.22
C ILE A 510 30.76 3.12 46.04
N ASN A 511 32.07 2.91 45.89
CA ASN A 511 33.17 3.66 46.50
C ASN A 511 34.28 3.95 45.47
N LYS A 512 35.34 4.65 45.88
CA LYS A 512 36.45 5.04 44.99
C LYS A 512 37.20 3.83 44.40
N ASP A 513 37.21 2.68 45.06
CA ASP A 513 37.84 1.44 44.58
C ASP A 513 36.96 0.59 43.66
N THR A 514 35.69 0.96 43.51
CA THR A 514 34.75 0.22 42.64
C THR A 514 35.22 0.29 41.19
N LYS A 515 35.21 -0.85 40.50
CA LYS A 515 35.58 -0.95 39.08
C LYS A 515 34.43 -0.47 38.19
N ALA A 516 34.75 0.31 37.18
CA ALA A 516 33.84 0.76 36.13
C ALA A 516 34.42 0.43 34.74
N TYR A 517 33.53 0.07 33.82
CA TYR A 517 33.82 -0.14 32.42
C TYR A 517 33.68 1.20 31.68
N LEU A 518 34.79 1.69 31.14
CA LEU A 518 34.83 2.83 30.23
C LEU A 518 34.66 2.30 28.79
N TYR A 519 33.60 2.74 28.14
CA TYR A 519 33.36 2.50 26.71
C TYR A 519 33.65 3.78 25.94
N GLU A 520 34.57 3.70 24.97
CA GLU A 520 34.80 4.74 23.96
C GLU A 520 34.10 4.34 22.66
N TYR A 521 33.40 5.27 22.03
CA TYR A 521 32.56 4.94 20.87
C TYR A 521 32.45 6.09 19.85
N SER A 522 32.22 5.74 18.58
CA SER A 522 31.83 6.68 17.54
C SER A 522 30.31 6.65 17.35
N PHE A 523 29.61 7.78 17.52
CA PHE A 523 28.15 7.84 17.47
C PHE A 523 27.62 8.42 16.14
N LYS A 524 26.54 7.83 15.62
CA LYS A 524 25.75 8.35 14.49
C LYS A 524 24.28 8.37 14.85
N GLY A 525 23.71 9.57 14.94
CA GLY A 525 22.30 9.78 15.25
C GLY A 525 21.35 9.34 14.14
N ILE A 526 20.13 8.94 14.53
CA ILE A 526 19.01 8.68 13.62
C ILE A 526 17.77 9.41 14.13
N LYS A 527 16.78 9.64 13.26
CA LYS A 527 15.43 10.00 13.74
C LYS A 527 14.92 8.84 14.60
N ASN A 528 14.45 9.15 15.82
CA ASN A 528 14.01 8.17 16.81
C ASN A 528 13.25 7.02 16.16
N SER A 529 13.80 5.82 16.25
CA SER A 529 13.26 4.63 15.59
C SER A 529 13.13 3.50 16.60
N LYS A 530 12.05 2.73 16.51
CA LYS A 530 11.85 1.53 17.31
C LYS A 530 12.39 0.27 16.62
N ILE A 531 12.66 0.32 15.30
CA ILE A 531 12.90 -0.86 14.44
C ILE A 531 13.80 -0.48 13.23
N GLY A 532 15.09 -0.83 13.25
CA GLY A 532 16.11 -0.50 12.26
C GLY A 532 16.25 1.00 12.00
N CYS A 533 16.86 1.37 10.87
CA CYS A 533 16.68 2.73 10.35
C CYS A 533 15.28 2.95 9.74
N GLY A 534 14.42 1.91 9.70
CA GLY A 534 13.05 1.96 9.19
C GLY A 534 12.93 2.15 7.67
N ARG A 535 14.06 2.35 6.97
CA ARG A 535 14.06 2.62 5.52
C ARG A 535 13.70 1.37 4.72
N TRP A 536 12.95 1.60 3.65
CA TRP A 536 12.74 0.62 2.60
C TRP A 536 13.97 0.53 1.70
N ILE A 537 14.39 -0.68 1.40
CA ILE A 537 15.49 -1.00 0.49
C ILE A 537 14.88 -1.77 -0.66
N VAL A 538 14.91 -1.19 -1.85
CA VAL A 538 14.46 -1.89 -3.07
C VAL A 538 15.64 -2.67 -3.61
N ASN A 539 15.49 -3.99 -3.68
CA ASN A 539 16.51 -4.87 -4.24
C ASN A 539 15.88 -6.21 -4.65
N THR A 540 16.32 -6.75 -5.79
CA THR A 540 15.76 -7.98 -6.37
C THR A 540 15.96 -9.20 -5.49
N LYS A 541 16.97 -9.19 -4.63
CA LYS A 541 17.20 -10.18 -3.57
C LYS A 541 17.21 -9.53 -2.19
N LYS A 542 16.84 -10.30 -1.17
CA LYS A 542 16.94 -9.87 0.23
C LYS A 542 18.38 -9.48 0.54
N PRO A 543 18.66 -8.23 0.93
CA PRO A 543 20.00 -7.86 1.36
C PRO A 543 20.30 -8.51 2.71
N ASN A 544 21.54 -8.99 2.89
CA ASN A 544 21.99 -9.59 4.16
C ASN A 544 22.13 -8.55 5.28
N MET A 545 22.39 -7.29 4.92
CA MET A 545 22.55 -6.16 5.83
C MET A 545 21.92 -4.89 5.23
N CYS A 546 21.54 -3.93 6.06
CA CYS A 546 21.00 -2.67 5.56
C CYS A 546 22.15 -1.81 5.01
N PRO A 547 22.10 -1.32 3.75
CA PRO A 547 23.17 -0.48 3.20
C PRO A 547 23.33 0.85 3.97
N ASN A 548 22.29 1.30 4.68
CA ASN A 548 22.32 2.55 5.43
C ASN A 548 22.82 2.36 6.88
N CYS A 549 22.46 1.25 7.53
CA CYS A 549 22.80 1.00 8.92
C CYS A 549 23.57 -0.29 9.17
N GLY A 550 24.28 -0.81 8.15
CA GLY A 550 24.98 -2.10 8.19
C GLY A 550 24.12 -3.20 8.76
#